data_AF-A0A6N2ZWQ7-F1
#
_entry.id   AF-A0A6N2ZWQ7-F1
#
_cell.length_a   1.000
_cell.length_b   1.000
_cell.length_c   1.000
_cell.angle_alpha   90.00
_cell.angle_beta   90.00
_cell.angle_gamma   90.00
#
_symmetry.space_group_name_H-M   'P 1'
#
loop_
_entity.id
_entity.type
_entity.pdbx_description
1 polymer ?
#
loop_
_entity_poly.entity_id
_entity_poly.type
_entity_poly.pdbx_seq_one_letter_code
_entity_poly.pdbx_strand_id
1 'polypeptide(L)'
;MRSVKVSMTLNKSSKEENKYAFDYLYRNKESIENNLGYKLFCNRLDDKKVSTIDVAIENINSRDKSNWEKIAKFHAEMSDAFYKEFVPRLREFQDK
;
A
#
# COMPACT_ATOMS: atom_id res chain seq x y z
N MET A 1 -2.99 19.23 -4.25
CA MET A 1 -3.38 17.97 -3.59
C MET A 1 -3.47 18.28 -2.10
N ARG A 2 -4.47 17.77 -1.38
CA ARG A 2 -4.56 17.92 0.08
C ARG A 2 -3.99 16.71 0.84
N SER A 3 -3.51 15.72 0.08
CA SER A 3 -2.80 14.55 0.59
C SER A 3 -1.71 14.15 -0.40
N VAL A 4 -0.74 13.41 0.11
CA VAL A 4 0.25 12.68 -0.69
C VAL A 4 0.19 11.21 -0.29
N LYS A 5 0.45 10.30 -1.24
CA LYS A 5 0.23 8.86 -1.02
C LYS A 5 1.31 8.00 -1.65
N VAL A 6 1.55 6.86 -1.03
CA VAL A 6 2.25 5.72 -1.62
C VAL A 6 1.24 4.60 -1.82
N SER A 7 1.24 4.01 -3.00
CA SER A 7 0.26 3.02 -3.44
C SER A 7 0.98 1.78 -3.96
N MET A 8 0.61 0.61 -3.45
CA MET A 8 0.93 -0.67 -4.07
C MET A 8 -0.27 -1.15 -4.89
N THR A 9 -0.03 -1.46 -6.16
CA THR A 9 -1.05 -2.03 -7.04
C THR A 9 -0.81 -3.52 -7.20
N LEU A 10 -1.81 -4.32 -6.81
CA LEU A 10 -1.88 -5.74 -7.15
C LEU A 10 -2.54 -5.88 -8.53
N ASN A 11 -1.82 -6.52 -9.44
CA ASN A 11 -2.25 -6.75 -10.82
C ASN A 11 -1.82 -8.13 -11.33
N LYS A 12 -2.29 -9.20 -10.66
CA LYS A 12 -2.03 -10.60 -11.08
C LYS A 12 -2.67 -10.92 -12.45
N SER A 13 -2.36 -12.10 -12.98
CA SER A 13 -2.82 -12.63 -14.27
C SER A 13 -4.34 -12.64 -14.39
N SER A 14 -5.03 -13.21 -13.40
CA SER A 14 -6.50 -13.29 -13.32
C SER A 14 -7.07 -12.39 -12.22
N LYS A 15 -8.37 -12.11 -12.29
CA LYS A 15 -9.08 -11.32 -11.26
C LYS A 15 -9.15 -12.09 -9.95
N GLU A 16 -9.45 -13.38 -10.06
CA GLU A 16 -9.60 -14.32 -8.97
C GLU A 16 -8.30 -14.44 -8.17
N GLU A 17 -7.16 -14.69 -8.84
CA GLU A 17 -5.84 -14.72 -8.17
C GLU A 17 -5.48 -13.38 -7.54
N ASN A 18 -5.82 -12.26 -8.20
CA ASN A 18 -5.55 -10.94 -7.64
C ASN A 18 -6.33 -10.70 -6.36
N LYS A 19 -7.63 -11.06 -6.34
CA LYS A 19 -8.46 -10.93 -5.15
C LYS A 19 -8.01 -11.86 -4.04
N TYR A 20 -7.62 -13.08 -4.38
CA TYR A 20 -7.13 -14.04 -3.39
C TYR A 20 -5.85 -13.55 -2.69
N ALA A 21 -4.91 -12.97 -3.45
CA ALA A 21 -3.72 -12.32 -2.90
C ALA A 21 -4.06 -11.07 -2.06
N PHE A 22 -5.01 -10.25 -2.52
CA PHE A 22 -5.48 -9.09 -1.75
C PHE A 22 -6.12 -9.52 -0.42
N ASP A 23 -7.00 -10.52 -0.44
CA ASP A 23 -7.72 -11.01 0.74
C ASP A 23 -6.72 -11.60 1.76
N TYR A 24 -5.65 -12.24 1.30
CA TYR A 24 -4.54 -12.67 2.16
C TYR A 24 -3.85 -11.50 2.87
N LEU A 25 -3.51 -10.43 2.14
CA LEU A 25 -2.91 -9.25 2.76
C LEU A 25 -3.89 -8.55 3.71
N TYR A 26 -5.17 -8.49 3.33
CA TYR A 26 -6.22 -7.87 4.15
C TYR A 26 -6.44 -8.60 5.48
N ARG A 27 -6.38 -9.94 5.49
CA ARG A 27 -6.42 -10.73 6.74
C ARG A 27 -5.27 -10.39 7.69
N ASN A 28 -4.13 -9.94 7.17
CA ASN A 28 -2.95 -9.54 7.95
C ASN A 28 -2.86 -8.02 8.17
N LYS A 29 -3.90 -7.25 7.81
CA LYS A 29 -3.89 -5.78 7.78
C LYS A 29 -3.44 -5.16 9.09
N GLU A 30 -3.93 -5.63 10.23
CA GLU A 30 -3.58 -5.07 11.53
C GLU A 30 -2.09 -5.22 11.85
N SER A 31 -1.52 -6.40 11.60
CA SER A 31 -0.08 -6.63 11.75
C SER A 31 0.73 -5.73 10.82
N ILE A 32 0.30 -5.57 9.57
CA ILE A 32 0.95 -4.69 8.58
C ILE A 32 0.88 -3.23 9.02
N GLU A 33 -0.29 -2.75 9.48
CA GLU A 33 -0.47 -1.38 9.99
C GLU A 33 0.42 -1.11 11.20
N ASN A 34 0.53 -2.06 12.12
CA ASN A 34 1.38 -1.95 13.30
C ASN A 34 2.87 -1.89 12.93
N ASN A 35 3.32 -2.69 11.95
CA ASN A 35 4.70 -2.67 11.45
C ASN A 35 5.04 -1.38 10.72
N LEU A 36 4.11 -0.86 9.90
CA LEU A 36 4.34 0.35 9.12
C LEU A 36 4.16 1.62 9.95
N GLY A 37 3.37 1.58 11.03
CA GLY A 37 2.99 2.76 11.81
C GLY A 37 1.96 3.65 11.10
N TYR A 38 1.30 3.15 10.06
CA TYR A 38 0.30 3.87 9.27
C TYR A 38 -0.95 3.04 9.09
N LYS A 39 -2.10 3.73 9.02
CA LYS A 39 -3.36 3.10 8.59
C LYS A 39 -3.34 2.85 7.09
N LEU A 40 -3.77 1.66 6.69
CA LEU A 40 -3.87 1.26 5.31
C LEU A 40 -5.27 1.57 4.76
N PHE A 41 -5.29 2.16 3.57
CA PHE A 41 -6.48 2.24 2.72
C PHE A 41 -6.44 1.07 1.74
N CYS A 42 -7.27 0.05 1.98
CA CYS A 42 -7.31 -1.16 1.17
C CYS A 42 -8.49 -1.10 0.19
N ASN A 43 -8.20 -1.01 -1.10
CA ASN A 43 -9.20 -0.92 -2.16
C ASN A 43 -9.25 -2.25 -2.93
N ARG A 44 -10.23 -3.11 -2.61
CA ARG A 44 -10.38 -4.40 -3.29
C ARG A 44 -10.77 -4.22 -4.75
N LEU A 45 -11.66 -3.27 -5.08
CA LEU A 45 -12.16 -2.98 -6.43
C LEU A 45 -12.78 -4.21 -7.10
N ASP A 46 -13.89 -4.69 -6.56
CA ASP A 46 -14.53 -5.97 -6.95
C ASP A 46 -15.02 -6.05 -8.39
N ASP A 47 -15.27 -4.91 -9.00
CA ASP A 47 -15.60 -4.77 -10.42
C ASP A 47 -14.37 -4.92 -11.33
N LYS A 48 -13.16 -4.67 -10.82
CA LYS A 48 -11.91 -4.63 -11.58
C LYS A 48 -11.01 -5.82 -11.29
N LYS A 49 -10.04 -6.08 -12.18
CA LYS A 49 -8.97 -7.06 -11.93
C LYS A 49 -8.05 -6.57 -10.80
N VAL A 50 -7.62 -5.32 -10.89
CA VAL A 50 -6.66 -4.70 -9.97
C VAL A 50 -7.21 -4.53 -8.57
N SER A 51 -6.31 -4.39 -7.59
CA SER A 51 -6.59 -3.95 -6.23
C SER A 51 -5.45 -3.03 -5.77
N THR A 52 -5.69 -2.11 -4.83
CA THR A 52 -4.63 -1.27 -4.27
C THR A 52 -4.59 -1.31 -2.74
N ILE A 53 -3.40 -1.13 -2.18
CA ILE A 53 -3.18 -0.85 -0.77
C ILE A 53 -2.37 0.44 -0.68
N ASP A 54 -2.91 1.43 -0.01
CA ASP A 54 -2.37 2.78 0.02
C ASP A 54 -2.08 3.25 1.46
N VAL A 55 -1.05 4.08 1.61
CA VAL A 55 -0.83 4.94 2.78
C VAL A 55 -0.82 6.40 2.35
N ALA A 56 -1.29 7.28 3.20
CA ALA A 56 -1.33 8.71 2.90
C ALA A 56 -0.96 9.58 4.11
N ILE A 57 -0.34 10.71 3.81
CA ILE A 57 -0.33 11.86 4.71
C ILE A 57 -1.49 12.77 4.27
N GLU A 58 -2.48 12.89 5.13
CA GLU A 58 -3.63 13.78 4.93
C GLU A 58 -3.30 15.22 5.37
N ASN A 59 -4.10 16.18 4.89
CA ASN A 59 -4.00 17.60 5.24
C ASN A 59 -2.64 18.25 4.97
N ILE A 60 -1.92 17.79 3.94
CA ILE A 60 -0.65 18.36 3.51
C ILE A 60 -0.77 18.99 2.12
N ASN A 61 -0.24 20.21 1.97
CA ASN A 61 -0.26 20.91 0.70
C ASN A 61 1.03 20.64 -0.08
N SER A 62 0.94 19.82 -1.13
CA SER A 62 2.10 19.51 -1.99
C SER A 62 2.64 20.70 -2.79
N ARG A 63 1.88 21.79 -2.90
CA ARG A 63 2.33 23.02 -3.57
C ARG A 63 3.13 23.95 -2.66
N ASP A 64 3.07 23.73 -1.35
CA ASP A 64 3.87 24.44 -0.37
C ASP A 64 5.24 23.79 -0.27
N LYS A 65 6.28 24.53 -0.68
CA LYS A 65 7.67 24.06 -0.72
C LYS A 65 8.21 23.69 0.66
N SER A 66 7.68 24.28 1.73
CA SER A 66 8.09 23.92 3.10
C SER A 66 7.77 22.47 3.44
N ASN A 67 6.81 21.85 2.75
CA ASN A 67 6.43 20.45 2.93
C ASN A 67 7.28 19.46 2.11
N TRP A 68 8.10 19.93 1.16
CA TRP A 68 8.73 19.04 0.18
C TRP A 68 9.69 18.04 0.80
N GLU A 69 10.50 18.45 1.78
CA GLU A 69 11.40 17.55 2.48
C GLU A 69 10.63 16.43 3.21
N LYS A 70 9.55 16.78 3.90
CA LYS A 70 8.66 15.82 4.57
C LYS A 70 8.01 14.85 3.57
N ILE A 71 7.53 15.36 2.44
CA ILE A 71 6.88 14.54 1.39
C ILE A 71 7.90 13.59 0.75
N ALA A 72 9.10 14.08 0.43
CA ALA A 72 10.15 13.28 -0.17
C ALA A 72 10.60 12.17 0.78
N LYS A 73 10.82 12.49 2.06
CA LYS A 73 11.14 11.52 3.10
C LYS A 73 10.05 10.46 3.25
N PHE A 74 8.79 10.88 3.35
CA PHE A 74 7.65 9.96 3.42
C PHE A 74 7.60 9.00 2.22
N HIS A 75 7.72 9.51 1.00
CA HIS A 75 7.70 8.65 -0.19
C HIS A 75 8.88 7.68 -0.23
N ALA A 76 10.09 8.12 0.14
CA ALA A 76 11.27 7.26 0.16
C ALA A 76 11.14 6.14 1.20
N GLU A 77 10.82 6.50 2.45
CA GLU A 77 10.67 5.55 3.56
C GLU A 77 9.53 4.57 3.31
N MET A 78 8.36 5.05 2.90
CA MET A 78 7.21 4.18 2.67
C MET A 78 7.36 3.28 1.46
N SER A 79 8.08 3.70 0.41
CA SER A 79 8.35 2.82 -0.73
C SER A 79 9.23 1.62 -0.35
N ASP A 80 10.27 1.86 0.45
CA ASP A 80 11.14 0.80 0.97
C ASP A 80 10.38 -0.10 1.98
N ALA A 81 9.63 0.51 2.90
CA ALA A 81 8.82 -0.23 3.86
C ALA A 81 7.75 -1.10 3.20
N PHE A 82 7.06 -0.60 2.17
CA PHE A 82 6.09 -1.37 1.39
C PHE A 82 6.75 -2.59 0.74
N TYR A 83 7.93 -2.42 0.14
CA TYR A 83 8.65 -3.54 -0.44
C TYR A 83 8.97 -4.60 0.62
N LYS A 84 9.55 -4.18 1.75
CA LYS A 84 9.95 -5.08 2.86
C LYS A 84 8.77 -5.77 3.53
N GLU A 85 7.61 -5.13 3.62
CA GLU A 85 6.44 -5.67 4.30
C GLU A 85 5.60 -6.57 3.38
N PHE A 86 5.36 -6.16 2.12
CA PHE A 86 4.44 -6.88 1.23
C PHE A 86 5.12 -7.98 0.42
N VAL A 87 6.35 -7.77 -0.08
CA VAL A 87 6.99 -8.74 -0.98
C VAL A 87 7.24 -10.10 -0.30
N PRO A 88 7.81 -10.17 0.93
CA PRO A 88 8.01 -11.46 1.60
C PRO A 88 6.69 -12.20 1.83
N ARG A 89 5.66 -11.52 2.33
CA ARG A 89 4.34 -12.10 2.57
C ARG A 89 3.72 -12.68 1.30
N LEU A 90 3.84 -11.97 0.17
CA LEU A 90 3.31 -12.42 -1.10
C LEU A 90 4.10 -13.61 -1.69
N ARG A 91 5.41 -13.70 -1.43
CA ARG A 91 6.22 -14.89 -1.80
C ARG A 91 5.79 -16.11 -1.00
N GLU A 92 5.72 -15.99 0.33
CA GLU A 92 5.26 -17.06 1.22
C GLU A 92 3.84 -17.56 0.91
N PHE A 93 3.00 -16.68 0.37
CA PHE A 93 1.67 -17.03 -0.10
C PHE A 93 1.65 -17.79 -1.42
N GLN A 94 2.59 -17.52 -2.33
CA GLN A 94 2.70 -18.22 -3.62
C GLN A 94 3.35 -19.60 -3.50
N ASP A 95 4.14 -19.83 -2.46
CA ASP A 95 4.75 -21.13 -2.16
C ASP A 95 3.80 -22.11 -1.44
N LYS A 96 2.53 -21.72 -1.24
CA LYS A 96 1.46 -22.52 -0.64
C LYS A 96 0.38 -22.86 -1.66
#